data_AF-A0A845Z8U6-F1
#
_entry.id   AF-A0A845Z8U6-F1
#
_cell.length_a   1.000
_cell.length_b   1.000
_cell.length_c   1.000
_cell.angle_alpha   90.00
_cell.angle_beta   90.00
_cell.angle_gamma   90.00
#
_symmetry.space_group_name_H-M   'P 1'
#
loop_
_entity.id
_entity.type
_entity.pdbx_description
1 polymer ?
#
loop_
_entity_poly.entity_id
_entity_poly.type
_entity_poly.pdbx_seq_one_letter_code
_entity_poly.pdbx_strand_id
1 'polypeptide(L)'
;ADTATVRVGARVSYDFRVFRPLIAYFVKDMYSAMLAVTPVEENHSLGWMFAAVQGRDDVPQEDLYRFQELIVNQDVPIVESQRPELLPLDLQAELHLRSDRTAVAYRQWLKKLGVMFGTA
;
A
#
# COMPACT_ATOMS: atom_id res chain seq x y z
N ALA A 1 -24.77 10.41 28.98
CA ALA A 1 -24.31 11.51 28.12
C ALA A 1 -22.94 11.11 27.62
N ASP A 2 -22.86 10.76 26.34
CA ASP A 2 -21.71 10.19 25.67
C ASP A 2 -20.73 11.33 25.34
N THR A 3 -19.60 11.38 26.02
CA THR A 3 -18.60 12.43 25.80
C THR A 3 -17.89 12.11 24.50
N ALA A 4 -18.35 12.71 23.40
CA ALA A 4 -17.66 12.69 22.12
C ALA A 4 -16.24 13.24 22.32
N THR A 5 -15.26 12.34 22.39
CA THR A 5 -13.84 12.70 22.49
C THR A 5 -13.47 13.43 21.20
N VAL A 6 -13.31 14.75 21.28
CA VAL A 6 -12.78 15.55 20.18
C VAL A 6 -11.40 15.02 19.85
N ARG A 7 -11.26 14.31 18.73
CA ARG A 7 -9.95 13.86 18.24
C ARG A 7 -9.22 15.08 17.71
N VAL A 8 -8.23 15.54 18.45
CA VAL A 8 -7.30 16.58 17.98
C VAL A 8 -6.58 16.02 16.75
N GLY A 9 -6.71 16.71 15.61
CA GLY A 9 -6.00 16.33 14.40
C GLY A 9 -4.48 16.40 14.65
N ALA A 10 -3.77 15.36 14.23
CA ALA A 10 -2.31 15.33 14.26
C ALA A 10 -1.76 15.52 12.84
N ARG A 11 -0.70 16.31 12.69
CA ARG A 11 0.07 16.32 11.45
C ARG A 11 1.00 15.12 11.47
N VAL A 12 0.87 14.26 10.46
CA VAL A 12 1.72 13.09 10.33
C VAL A 12 2.42 13.11 8.98
N SER A 13 3.72 12.81 8.99
CA SER A 13 4.53 12.68 7.79
C SER A 13 4.70 11.21 7.45
N TYR A 14 4.66 10.91 6.16
CA TYR A 14 4.88 9.57 5.63
C TYR A 14 6.00 9.63 4.60
N ASP A 15 6.97 8.75 4.74
CA ASP A 15 8.04 8.57 3.77
C ASP A 15 7.84 7.23 3.06
N PHE A 16 7.38 7.28 1.81
CA PHE A 16 7.19 6.11 0.96
C PHE A 16 8.43 5.84 0.10
N ARG A 17 8.81 4.57 -0.04
CA ARG A 17 9.89 4.10 -0.90
C ARG A 17 9.45 2.86 -1.66
N VAL A 18 9.83 2.77 -2.93
CA VAL A 18 9.62 1.59 -3.76
C VAL A 18 10.99 1.12 -4.23
N PHE A 19 11.55 0.11 -3.57
CA PHE A 19 12.93 -0.35 -3.83
C PHE A 19 13.03 -1.18 -5.10
N ARG A 20 11.98 -1.94 -5.38
CA ARG A 20 11.77 -2.75 -6.58
C ARG A 20 10.28 -2.71 -6.90
N PRO A 21 9.84 -2.99 -8.14
CA PRO A 21 8.44 -2.91 -8.52
C PRO A 21 7.46 -3.53 -7.52
N LEU A 22 7.78 -4.72 -6.99
CA LEU A 22 6.92 -5.49 -6.11
C LEU A 22 7.28 -5.37 -4.62
N ILE A 23 8.02 -4.32 -4.24
CA ILE A 23 8.41 -4.05 -2.85
C ILE A 23 8.14 -2.59 -2.52
N ALA A 24 7.10 -2.36 -1.71
CA ALA A 24 6.77 -1.06 -1.15
C ALA A 24 7.19 -0.99 0.32
N TYR A 25 7.69 0.16 0.73
CA TYR A 25 8.08 0.43 2.11
C TYR A 25 7.59 1.81 2.51
N PHE A 26 7.16 1.97 3.75
CA PHE A 26 6.93 3.29 4.30
C PHE A 26 7.33 3.41 5.75
N VAL A 27 7.62 4.65 6.15
CA VAL A 27 7.83 5.05 7.54
C VAL A 27 6.82 6.11 7.90
N LYS A 28 6.25 5.98 9.09
CA LYS A 28 5.32 6.91 9.72
C LYS A 28 5.66 6.98 11.20
N ASP A 29 6.30 8.08 11.63
CA ASP A 29 6.74 8.27 13.01
C ASP A 29 7.56 7.06 13.52
N MET A 30 7.06 6.36 14.55
CA MET A 30 7.68 5.19 15.18
C MET A 30 7.28 3.86 14.52
N TYR A 31 6.53 3.91 13.41
CA TYR A 31 6.03 2.75 12.68
C TYR A 31 6.67 2.68 11.30
N SER A 32 7.09 1.48 10.89
CA SER A 32 7.49 1.22 9.52
C SER A 32 6.92 -0.08 9.03
N ALA A 33 6.70 -0.16 7.73
CA ALA A 33 6.01 -1.27 7.10
C ALA A 33 6.59 -1.54 5.72
N MET A 34 6.81 -2.81 5.40
CA MET A 34 7.22 -3.28 4.08
C MET A 34 6.21 -4.29 3.54
N LEU A 35 5.64 -4.01 2.38
CA LEU A 35 4.83 -4.96 1.62
C LEU A 35 5.70 -5.54 0.50
N ALA A 36 5.89 -6.86 0.52
CA ALA A 36 6.47 -7.60 -0.59
C ALA A 36 5.37 -8.41 -1.28
N VAL A 37 5.28 -8.29 -2.61
CA VAL A 37 4.24 -8.95 -3.40
C VAL A 37 4.87 -10.08 -4.22
N THR A 38 4.32 -11.29 -4.10
CA THR A 38 4.68 -12.43 -4.94
C THR A 38 3.59 -12.61 -5.99
N PRO A 39 3.87 -12.34 -7.27
CA PRO A 39 2.91 -12.57 -8.34
C PRO A 39 2.85 -14.08 -8.61
N VAL A 40 1.67 -14.67 -8.48
CA VAL A 40 1.45 -16.12 -8.69
C VAL A 40 0.83 -16.34 -10.07
N GLU A 41 -0.13 -15.49 -10.45
CA GLU A 41 -0.78 -15.43 -11.75
C GLU A 41 -0.95 -13.96 -12.14
N GLU A 42 -1.38 -13.65 -13.37
CA GLU A 42 -1.49 -12.26 -13.83
C GLU A 42 -2.48 -11.42 -13.00
N ASN A 43 -3.50 -12.06 -12.42
CA ASN A 43 -4.54 -11.44 -11.61
C ASN A 43 -4.55 -11.93 -10.15
N HIS A 44 -3.53 -12.68 -9.72
CA HIS A 44 -3.47 -13.24 -8.36
C HIS A 44 -2.06 -13.10 -7.78
N SER A 45 -1.99 -12.55 -6.56
CA SER A 45 -0.74 -12.27 -5.87
C SER A 45 -0.85 -12.58 -4.38
N LEU A 46 0.28 -12.97 -3.78
CA LEU A 46 0.41 -13.08 -2.32
C LEU A 46 1.07 -11.80 -1.79
N GLY A 47 0.44 -11.16 -0.80
CA GLY A 47 0.98 -10.01 -0.09
C GLY A 47 1.64 -10.41 1.23
N TRP A 48 2.91 -10.07 1.40
CA TRP A 48 3.68 -10.32 2.63
C TRP A 48 3.95 -8.99 3.32
N MET A 49 3.29 -8.77 4.46
CA MET A 49 3.38 -7.51 5.20
C MET A 49 4.26 -7.66 6.43
N PHE A 50 5.40 -6.96 6.45
CA PHE A 50 6.30 -6.88 7.60
C PHE A 50 6.16 -5.51 8.24
N ALA A 51 5.90 -5.47 9.55
CA ALA A 51 5.79 -4.21 10.27
C ALA A 51 6.72 -4.18 11.49
N ALA A 52 7.22 -3.00 11.80
CA ALA A 52 7.98 -2.72 13.00
C ALA A 52 7.44 -1.46 13.66
N VAL A 53 7.27 -1.52 14.98
CA VAL A 53 6.83 -0.39 15.79
C VAL A 53 7.76 -0.23 16.97
N GLN A 54 8.21 1.00 17.23
CA GLN A 54 9.05 1.30 18.38
C GLN A 54 8.20 1.86 19.53
N GLY A 55 8.54 1.45 20.77
CA GLY A 55 7.91 1.96 21.99
C GLY A 55 6.50 1.40 22.25
N ARG A 56 6.25 0.15 21.85
CA ARG A 56 4.99 -0.58 22.08
C ARG A 56 5.23 -1.95 22.71
N ASP A 57 6.30 -2.06 23.50
CA ASP A 57 6.69 -3.29 24.20
C ASP A 57 5.65 -3.70 25.27
N ASP A 58 4.79 -2.77 25.66
CA ASP A 58 3.65 -2.95 26.57
C ASP A 58 2.42 -3.57 25.90
N VAL A 59 2.37 -3.61 24.56
CA VAL A 59 1.24 -4.16 23.80
C VAL A 59 1.50 -5.63 23.47
N PRO A 60 0.54 -6.54 23.75
CA PRO A 60 0.65 -7.92 23.32
C PRO A 60 0.85 -8.03 21.80
N GLN A 61 1.78 -8.88 21.39
CA GLN A 61 2.13 -9.05 19.97
C GLN A 61 0.92 -9.47 19.11
N GLU A 62 0.02 -10.28 19.67
CA GLU A 62 -1.23 -10.68 19.01
C GLU A 62 -2.14 -9.48 18.68
N ASP A 63 -2.21 -8.48 19.56
CA ASP A 63 -3.03 -7.28 19.31
C ASP A 63 -2.42 -6.40 18.21
N LEU A 64 -1.08 -6.35 18.14
CA LEU A 64 -0.37 -5.69 17.04
C LEU A 64 -0.64 -6.39 15.70
N TYR A 65 -0.64 -7.74 15.69
CA TYR A 65 -0.97 -8.52 14.49
C TYR A 65 -2.41 -8.28 14.03
N ARG A 66 -3.39 -8.37 14.94
CA ARG A 66 -4.80 -8.13 14.61
C ARG A 66 -5.04 -6.73 14.07
N PHE A 67 -4.37 -5.73 14.65
CA PHE A 67 -4.45 -4.36 14.16
C PHE A 67 -3.89 -4.22 12.74
N GLN A 68 -2.74 -4.84 12.47
CA GLN A 68 -2.15 -4.85 11.13
C GLN A 68 -3.03 -5.60 10.12
N GLU A 69 -3.56 -6.76 10.48
CA GLU A 69 -4.47 -7.56 9.66
C GLU A 69 -5.74 -6.76 9.33
N LEU A 70 -6.33 -6.08 10.32
CA LEU A 70 -7.50 -5.23 10.11
C LEU A 70 -7.25 -4.12 9.09
N ILE A 71 -6.09 -3.46 9.14
CA ILE A 71 -5.76 -2.37 8.22
C ILE A 71 -5.53 -2.92 6.81
N VAL A 72 -4.72 -3.96 6.66
CA VAL A 72 -4.38 -4.53 5.34
C VAL A 72 -5.63 -5.07 4.64
N ASN A 73 -6.53 -5.73 5.38
CA ASN A 73 -7.75 -6.28 4.81
C ASN A 73 -8.76 -5.22 4.33
N GLN A 74 -8.59 -3.95 4.70
CA GLN A 74 -9.41 -2.87 4.14
C GLN A 74 -9.04 -2.55 2.68
N ASP A 75 -7.78 -2.78 2.30
CA ASP A 75 -7.29 -2.49 0.95
C ASP A 75 -7.70 -3.58 -0.06
N VAL A 76 -7.82 -4.84 0.38
CA VAL A 76 -8.17 -6.01 -0.46
C VAL A 76 -9.40 -5.76 -1.34
N PRO A 77 -10.59 -5.39 -0.81
CA PRO A 77 -11.77 -5.18 -1.64
C PRO A 77 -11.62 -3.99 -2.61
N ILE A 78 -10.81 -2.99 -2.25
CA ILE A 78 -10.54 -1.84 -3.13
C ILE A 78 -9.67 -2.27 -4.32
N VAL A 79 -8.64 -3.09 -4.08
CA VAL A 79 -7.76 -3.62 -5.13
C VAL A 79 -8.51 -4.60 -6.03
N GLU A 80 -9.26 -5.55 -5.46
CA GLU A 80 -9.96 -6.60 -6.23
C GLU A 80 -11.13 -6.07 -7.08
N SER A 81 -11.69 -4.91 -6.71
CA SER A 81 -12.76 -4.25 -7.46
C SER A 81 -12.27 -3.39 -8.62
N GLN A 82 -10.95 -3.14 -8.75
CA GLN A 82 -10.42 -2.34 -9.87
C GLN A 82 -10.69 -3.00 -11.22
N ARG A 83 -10.99 -2.18 -12.22
CA ARG A 83 -11.21 -2.62 -13.61
C ARG A 83 -10.51 -1.66 -14.57
N PRO A 84 -9.82 -2.17 -15.62
CA PRO A 84 -9.56 -3.59 -15.89
C PRO A 84 -8.71 -4.26 -14.80
N GLU A 85 -8.75 -5.59 -14.72
CA GLU A 85 -8.05 -6.37 -13.67
C GLU A 85 -6.53 -6.23 -13.76
N LEU A 86 -6.00 -6.13 -14.97
CA LEU A 86 -4.58 -5.93 -15.23
C LEU A 86 -4.23 -4.45 -15.23
N LEU A 87 -3.03 -4.10 -14.74
CA LEU A 87 -2.61 -2.70 -14.60
C LEU A 87 -2.35 -2.08 -15.98
N PRO A 88 -3.14 -1.08 -16.43
CA PRO A 88 -2.87 -0.43 -17.70
C PRO A 88 -1.60 0.43 -17.60
N LEU A 89 -0.67 0.23 -18.55
CA LEU A 89 0.54 1.05 -18.66
C LEU A 89 0.38 2.23 -19.64
N ASP A 90 -0.67 2.23 -20.44
CA ASP A 90 -1.06 3.41 -21.20
C ASP A 90 -1.73 4.45 -20.28
N LEU A 91 -1.01 5.53 -20.01
CA LEU A 91 -1.47 6.61 -19.14
C LEU A 91 -2.66 7.38 -19.72
N GLN A 92 -2.91 7.30 -21.03
CA GLN A 92 -4.09 7.95 -21.63
C GLN A 92 -5.39 7.18 -21.36
N ALA A 93 -5.31 5.96 -20.83
CA ALA A 93 -6.47 5.15 -20.48
C ALA A 93 -7.19 5.63 -19.20
N GLU A 94 -6.56 6.48 -18.38
CA GLU A 94 -7.10 6.95 -17.10
C GLU A 94 -7.00 8.49 -16.93
N LEU A 95 -7.97 9.09 -16.24
CA LEU A 95 -7.90 10.50 -15.82
C LEU A 95 -6.98 10.62 -14.59
N HIS A 96 -5.88 11.36 -14.71
CA HIS A 96 -4.94 11.57 -13.60
C HIS A 96 -5.12 12.95 -12.95
N LEU A 97 -5.29 12.96 -11.64
CA LEU A 97 -5.24 14.15 -10.78
C LEU A 97 -3.80 14.40 -10.32
N ARG A 98 -3.55 15.58 -9.72
CA ARG A 98 -2.23 15.92 -9.16
C ARG A 98 -1.79 14.97 -8.03
N SER A 99 -2.74 14.35 -7.34
CA SER A 99 -2.50 13.33 -6.32
C SER A 99 -1.88 12.06 -6.90
N ASP A 100 -2.11 11.77 -8.18
CA ASP A 100 -1.82 10.47 -8.78
C ASP A 100 -0.40 10.39 -9.35
N ARG A 101 0.39 11.46 -9.16
CA ARG A 101 1.76 11.57 -9.69
C ARG A 101 2.64 10.37 -9.33
N THR A 102 2.48 9.81 -8.14
CA THR A 102 3.23 8.62 -7.71
C THR A 102 2.82 7.39 -8.54
N ALA A 103 1.53 7.17 -8.76
CA ALA A 103 1.03 6.05 -9.56
C ALA A 103 1.42 6.19 -11.03
N VAL A 104 1.37 7.42 -11.58
CA VAL A 104 1.84 7.72 -12.94
C VAL A 104 3.34 7.42 -13.09
N ALA A 105 4.16 7.90 -12.14
CA ALA A 105 5.60 7.65 -12.16
C ALA A 105 5.92 6.15 -12.06
N TYR A 106 5.18 5.41 -11.23
CA TYR A 106 5.31 3.97 -11.08
C TYR A 106 5.02 3.24 -12.40
N ARG A 107 3.90 3.53 -13.07
CA ARG A 107 3.56 2.94 -14.39
C ARG A 107 4.60 3.24 -15.46
N GLN A 108 5.10 4.49 -15.52
CA GLN A 108 6.19 4.84 -16.45
C GLN A 108 7.47 4.05 -16.17
N TRP A 109 7.77 3.79 -14.90
CA TRP A 109 8.91 3.00 -14.50
C TRP A 109 8.75 1.53 -14.89
N LEU A 110 7.58 0.92 -14.66
CA LEU A 110 7.27 -0.43 -15.13
C LEU A 110 7.44 -0.58 -16.65
N LYS A 111 6.91 0.40 -17.41
CA LYS A 111 7.05 0.43 -18.87
C LYS A 111 8.52 0.50 -19.31
N LYS A 112 9.35 1.30 -18.64
CA LYS A 112 10.80 1.38 -18.91
C LYS A 112 11.53 0.07 -18.60
N LEU A 113 11.09 -0.66 -17.57
CA LEU A 113 11.64 -1.97 -17.22
C LEU A 113 11.17 -3.10 -18.15
N GLY A 114 10.19 -2.84 -19.03
CA GLY A 114 9.62 -3.87 -19.91
C GLY A 114 8.80 -4.91 -19.16
N VAL A 115 8.19 -4.53 -18.04
CA VAL A 115 7.30 -5.42 -17.29
C VAL A 115 6.04 -5.65 -18.11
N MET A 116 5.73 -6.92 -18.37
CA MET A 116 4.54 -7.36 -19.11
C MET A 116 3.56 -8.14 -18.23
N PHE A 117 4.09 -8.92 -17.28
CA PHE A 117 3.29 -9.78 -16.42
C PHE A 117 2.38 -8.96 -15.50
N GLY A 118 1.08 -9.22 -15.51
CA GLY A 118 0.08 -8.51 -14.69
C GLY A 118 -0.22 -7.08 -15.19
N THR A 119 0.16 -6.74 -16.42
CA THR A 119 -0.04 -5.41 -17.03
C THR A 119 -0.79 -5.51 -18.35
N ALA A 120 -1.46 -4.42 -18.73
CA ALA A 120 -2.19 -4.26 -20.00
C ALA A 120 -1.70 -3.06 -20.82
#